data_AF-T1G6C1-F1
#
_entry.id   AF-T1G6C1-F1
#
_cell.length_a   1.000
_cell.length_b   1.000
_cell.length_c   1.000
_cell.angle_alpha   90.00
_cell.angle_beta   90.00
_cell.angle_gamma   90.00
#
_symmetry.space_group_name_H-M   'P 1'
#
loop_
_entity.id
_entity.type
_entity.pdbx_description
1 polymer ?
#
loop_
_entity_poly.entity_id
_entity_poly.type
_entity_poly.pdbx_seq_one_letter_code
_entity_poly.pdbx_strand_id
1 'polypeptide(L)' 'MLNDSKDSKIENKNEECVIRTDDFHRKCNRNEIREVLEREFNQKKYINVRDRDRIACETGLSNRQIKFWFQNRRAKIKK' A
#
# COMPACT_ATOMS: atom_id res chain seq x y z
N MET A 1 9.19 -7.59 22.97
CA MET A 1 8.24 -6.45 23.03
C MET A 1 7.54 -6.37 21.68
N LEU A 2 6.72 -7.37 21.34
CA LEU A 2 5.25 -7.42 21.50
C LEU A 2 4.50 -6.36 20.67
N ASN A 3 4.24 -6.73 19.41
CA ASN A 3 2.89 -6.78 18.84
C ASN A 3 2.92 -7.69 17.61
N ASP A 4 3.16 -8.98 17.85
CA ASP A 4 2.67 -10.05 16.96
C ASP A 4 1.16 -10.12 17.13
N SER A 5 0.45 -9.15 16.54
CA SER A 5 -1.00 -9.23 16.44
C SER A 5 -1.32 -10.24 15.35
N LYS A 6 -1.74 -11.41 15.79
CA LYS A 6 -2.41 -12.42 14.98
C LYS A 6 -3.51 -11.75 14.15
N ASP A 7 -3.33 -11.69 12.84
CA ASP A 7 -4.47 -11.55 11.92
C ASP A 7 -4.62 -12.85 11.15
N SER A 8 -5.65 -13.55 11.60
CA SER A 8 -6.36 -14.69 11.04
C SER A 8 -6.56 -14.63 9.53
N LYS A 9 -6.39 -15.80 8.91
CA LYS A 9 -7.05 -16.27 7.69
C LYS A 9 -8.29 -15.45 7.31
N ILE A 10 -8.25 -14.78 6.15
CA ILE A 10 -9.02 -15.01 4.92
C ILE A 10 -8.72 -13.79 4.02
N GLU A 11 -7.89 -13.98 3.00
CA GLU A 11 -7.89 -13.08 1.84
C GLU A 11 -8.17 -14.01 0.66
N ASN A 12 -9.40 -13.92 0.15
CA ASN A 12 -9.92 -14.73 -0.94
C ASN A 12 -8.97 -14.68 -2.15
N LYS A 13 -8.67 -15.86 -2.69
CA LYS A 13 -8.00 -16.00 -3.99
C LYS A 13 -9.00 -15.49 -5.04
N ASN A 14 -8.82 -14.29 -5.58
CA ASN A 14 -9.27 -13.82 -6.91
C ASN A 14 -9.13 -12.29 -6.99
N GLU A 15 -7.90 -11.77 -7.12
CA GLU A 15 -7.68 -10.39 -7.56
C GLU A 15 -6.71 -10.40 -8.75
N GLU A 16 -7.25 -10.73 -9.93
CA GLU A 16 -6.61 -10.41 -11.20
C GLU A 16 -6.46 -8.88 -11.29
N CYS A 17 -5.22 -8.41 -11.34
CA CYS A 17 -4.91 -7.01 -11.51
C CYS A 17 -4.97 -6.67 -13.01
N VAL A 18 -6.16 -6.34 -13.53
CA VAL A 18 -6.31 -5.79 -14.89
C VAL A 18 -6.62 -4.30 -14.79
N ILE A 19 -5.62 -3.49 -14.46
CA ILE A 19 -5.70 -2.08 -14.83
C ILE A 19 -4.33 -1.67 -15.38
N ARG A 20 -4.21 -1.73 -16.72
CA ARG A 20 -3.33 -0.82 -17.46
C ARG A 20 -3.95 0.56 -17.30
N THR A 21 -3.67 1.22 -16.18
CA THR A 21 -4.18 2.58 -15.91
C THR A 21 -3.60 3.48 -16.98
N ASP A 22 -4.50 3.99 -17.82
CA ASP A 22 -4.33 5.05 -18.79
C ASP A 22 -3.17 6.01 -18.42
N ASP A 23 -2.25 6.19 -19.37
CA ASP A 23 -0.97 6.87 -19.21
C ASP A 23 -1.12 8.35 -18.78
N PHE A 24 -2.33 8.91 -18.88
CA PHE A 24 -2.63 10.31 -18.58
C PHE A 24 -2.75 10.59 -17.07
N HIS A 25 -3.23 9.64 -16.25
CA HIS A 25 -3.28 9.76 -14.78
C HIS A 25 -1.93 9.46 -14.10
N ARG A 26 -0.97 8.88 -14.83
CA ARG A 26 0.33 8.46 -14.29
C ARG A 26 1.29 9.60 -13.98
N LYS A 27 1.18 10.74 -14.67
CA LYS A 27 2.27 11.75 -14.66
C LYS A 27 2.16 12.80 -13.55
N CYS A 28 0.96 13.24 -13.19
CA CYS A 28 0.76 14.23 -12.12
C CYS A 28 0.35 13.61 -10.77
N ASN A 29 -0.28 12.43 -10.76
CA ASN A 29 -0.78 11.80 -9.53
C ASN A 29 0.32 11.06 -8.74
N ARG A 30 1.49 10.81 -9.36
CA ARG A 30 2.55 9.96 -8.76
C ARG A 30 3.25 10.58 -7.54
N ASN A 31 3.37 11.90 -7.47
CA ASN A 31 4.05 12.56 -6.36
C ASN A 31 3.15 12.61 -5.13
N GLU A 32 1.89 13.01 -5.30
CA GLU A 32 0.88 13.03 -4.22
C GLU A 32 0.66 11.63 -3.62
N ILE A 33 0.47 10.61 -4.46
CA ILE A 33 0.37 9.20 -4.00
C ILE A 33 1.60 8.83 -3.16
N ARG A 34 2.79 9.21 -3.63
CA ARG A 34 4.03 8.88 -2.92
C ARG A 34 4.11 9.60 -1.58
N GLU A 35 3.72 10.85 -1.51
CA GLU A 35 3.71 11.63 -0.28
C GLU A 35 2.75 11.03 0.75
N VAL A 36 1.55 10.62 0.34
CA VAL A 36 0.60 9.90 1.21
C VAL A 36 1.21 8.61 1.75
N LEU A 37 1.79 7.78 0.87
CA LEU A 37 2.40 6.51 1.25
C LEU A 37 3.62 6.69 2.18
N GLU A 38 4.47 7.68 1.92
CA GLU A 38 5.64 8.00 2.76
C GLU A 38 5.21 8.59 4.11
N ARG A 39 4.17 9.44 4.15
CA ARG A 39 3.59 9.99 5.39
C ARG A 39 3.10 8.88 6.30
N GLU A 40 2.30 7.96 5.77
CA GLU A 40 1.77 6.81 6.52
C GLU A 40 2.90 5.85 6.92
N PHE A 41 3.90 5.63 6.06
CA PHE A 41 5.07 4.81 6.37
C PHE A 41 5.96 5.41 7.46
N ASN A 42 6.04 6.73 7.56
CA ASN A 42 6.77 7.41 8.63
C ASN A 42 6.10 7.20 9.98
N GLN A 43 4.77 7.15 10.01
CA GLN A 43 4.00 6.84 11.22
C GLN A 43 4.05 5.34 11.57
N LYS A 44 3.88 4.46 10.58
CA LYS A 44 3.83 2.99 10.76
C LYS A 44 4.61 2.26 9.67
N LYS A 45 5.66 1.52 10.06
CA LYS A 45 6.50 0.75 9.11
C LYS A 45 5.77 -0.46 8.50
N TYR A 46 4.66 -0.87 9.11
CA TYR A 46 3.78 -1.95 8.65
C TYR A 46 2.35 -1.41 8.59
N ILE A 47 1.67 -1.74 7.50
CA ILE A 47 0.29 -1.31 7.26
C ILE A 47 -0.68 -2.46 7.57
N ASN A 48 -1.69 -2.18 8.40
CA ASN A 48 -2.79 -3.12 8.67
C ASN A 48 -3.86 -3.03 7.56
N VAL A 49 -4.89 -3.89 7.60
CA VAL A 49 -5.92 -3.93 6.56
C VAL A 49 -6.73 -2.62 6.51
N ARG A 50 -7.15 -2.11 7.67
CA ARG A 50 -7.99 -0.89 7.76
C ARG A 50 -7.29 0.36 7.21
N ASP A 51 -6.02 0.55 7.55
CA ASP A 51 -5.20 1.65 7.05
C ASP A 51 -4.95 1.48 5.54
N ARG A 52 -4.84 0.24 5.05
CA ARG A 52 -4.68 -0.06 3.63
C ARG A 52 -5.92 0.30 2.82
N ASP A 53 -7.11 -0.05 3.31
CA ASP A 53 -8.38 0.32 2.68
C ASP A 53 -8.58 1.84 2.65
N ARG A 54 -8.21 2.52 3.75
CA ARG A 54 -8.23 4.00 3.80
C ARG A 54 -7.33 4.61 2.73
N ILE A 55 -6.09 4.14 2.62
CA ILE A 55 -5.14 4.63 1.60
C ILE A 55 -5.61 4.27 0.19
N ALA A 56 -6.22 3.10 -0.01
CA ALA A 56 -6.79 2.71 -1.31
C ALA A 56 -7.88 3.69 -1.77
N CYS A 57 -8.77 4.08 -0.86
CA CYS A 57 -9.79 5.10 -1.12
C CYS A 57 -9.18 6.49 -1.39
N GLU A 58 -8.11 6.87 -0.67
CA GLU A 58 -7.47 8.19 -0.81
C GLU A 58 -6.62 8.30 -2.09
N THR A 59 -5.95 7.21 -2.49
CA THR A 59 -4.95 7.23 -3.59
C THR A 59 -5.42 6.56 -4.87
N GLY A 60 -6.56 5.86 -4.85
CA GLY A 60 -7.04 5.05 -5.97
C GLY A 60 -6.18 3.81 -6.27
N LEU A 61 -5.20 3.49 -5.41
CA LEU A 61 -4.38 2.30 -5.54
C LEU A 61 -5.11 1.05 -5.02
N SER A 62 -4.85 -0.09 -5.64
CA SER A 62 -5.30 -1.37 -5.09
C SER A 62 -4.58 -1.69 -3.78
N ASN A 63 -5.29 -2.41 -2.90
CA ASN A 63 -4.74 -2.98 -1.68
C ASN A 63 -3.42 -3.73 -1.92
N ARG A 64 -3.35 -4.50 -3.02
CA ARG A 64 -2.13 -5.21 -3.44
C ARG A 64 -0.96 -4.28 -3.75
N GLN A 65 -1.18 -3.19 -4.49
CA GLN A 65 -0.14 -2.21 -4.81
C GLN A 65 0.41 -1.54 -3.54
N ILE A 66 -0.47 -1.16 -2.62
CA ILE A 66 -0.08 -0.55 -1.34
C ILE A 66 0.74 -1.56 -0.52
N LYS A 67 0.31 -2.82 -0.43
CA LYS A 67 1.05 -3.89 0.26
C LYS A 67 2.46 -4.07 -0.29
N PHE A 68 2.61 -4.13 -1.62
CA PHE A 68 3.91 -4.26 -2.28
C PHE A 68 4.78 -3.02 -2.11
N TRP A 69 4.19 -1.83 -2.17
CA TRP A 69 4.92 -0.60 -1.93
C TRP A 69 5.52 -0.58 -0.51
N PHE A 70 4.74 -0.95 0.51
CA PHE A 70 5.23 -1.03 1.90
C PHE A 70 6.35 -2.08 2.07
N GLN A 71 6.25 -3.22 1.37
CA GLN A 71 7.30 -4.23 1.35
C GLN A 71 8.60 -3.70 0.72
N ASN A 72 8.51 -3.09 -0.46
CA ASN A 72 9.65 -2.48 -1.15
C ASN A 72 10.26 -1.32 -0.35
N ARG A 73 9.41 -0.52 0.32
CA ARG A 73 9.86 0.60 1.13
C ARG A 73 10.69 0.15 2.33
N ARG A 74 10.28 -0.93 3.00
CA ARG A 74 11.09 -1.56 4.06
C ARG A 74 12.38 -2.17 3.53
N ALA A 75 12.34 -2.84 2.38
CA ALA A 75 13.54 -3.39 1.76
C ALA A 75 14.59 -2.30 1.46
N LYS A 76 14.15 -1.10 1.08
CA LYS A 76 15.04 0.05 0.86
C LYS A 76 15.72 0.59 2.12
N ILE A 77 15.13 0.44 3.31
CA ILE A 77 15.72 0.91 4.59
C ILE A 77 16.72 -0.09 5.16
N LYS A 78 16.60 -1.37 4.79
CA LYS A 78 17.52 -2.42 5.22
C LYS A 78 18.82 -2.46 4.41
N LYS A 79 18.93 -1.64 3.37
CA LYS A 79 20.15 -1.39 2.60
C LYS A 79 20.77 -0.08 3.07
#